data_AF-D7S9V8-F1
#
_entry.id   AF-D7S9V8-F1
#
_cell.length_a   1.000
_cell.length_b   1.000
_cell.length_c   1.000
_cell.angle_alpha   90.00
_cell.angle_beta   90.00
_cell.angle_gamma   90.00
#
_symmetry.space_group_name_H-M   'P 1'
#
loop_
_entity.id
_entity.type
_entity.pdbx_description
1 polymer ?
#
loop_
_entity_poly.entity_id
_entity_poly.type
_entity_poly.pdbx_seq_one_letter_code
_entity_poly.pdbx_strand_id
1 'polypeptide(L)'
;MLIICGIISLVFSLHYFFLSIMCYLVSVNDFYNSLIGWEYLGFVSFLLILYYSNYDTSRAANITLVSSRFGDVGIFFIISTKSAIFPFSSWLLEAMRAPTPVSCLVHSSTLVAAGIWFF
;
A
#
# COMPACT_ATOMS: atom_id res chain seq x y z
N MET A 1 0.53 -18.31 36.53
CA MET A 1 -0.38 -17.13 36.60
C MET A 1 0.23 -15.88 35.95
N LEU A 2 1.45 -15.46 36.34
CA LEU A 2 2.12 -14.29 35.75
C LEU A 2 2.39 -14.41 34.25
N ILE A 3 2.81 -15.58 33.76
CA ILE A 3 3.08 -15.82 32.33
C ILE A 3 1.80 -15.71 31.48
N ILE A 4 0.70 -16.31 31.97
CA ILE A 4 -0.61 -16.26 31.29
C ILE A 4 -1.16 -14.82 31.28
N CYS A 5 -1.00 -14.08 32.38
CA CYS A 5 -1.35 -12.66 32.46
C CYS A 5 -0.54 -11.80 31.47
N GLY A 6 0.77 -12.05 31.35
CA GLY A 6 1.64 -11.34 30.39
C GLY A 6 1.35 -11.67 28.93
N ILE A 7 0.99 -12.93 28.63
CA ILE A 7 0.55 -13.38 27.31
C ILE A 7 -0.74 -12.63 26.91
N ILE A 8 -1.71 -12.57 27.81
CA ILE A 8 -2.99 -11.88 27.59
C ILE A 8 -2.81 -10.37 27.43
N SER A 9 -1.97 -9.71 28.23
CA SER A 9 -1.72 -8.27 28.10
C SER A 9 -1.07 -7.91 26.75
N LEU A 10 -0.22 -8.78 26.21
CA LEU A 10 0.42 -8.57 24.92
C LEU A 10 -0.59 -8.66 23.76
N VAL A 11 -1.56 -9.58 23.81
CA VAL A 11 -2.64 -9.68 22.80
C VAL A 11 -3.48 -8.41 22.77
N PHE A 12 -3.88 -7.90 23.93
CA PHE A 12 -4.66 -6.67 24.01
C PHE A 12 -3.86 -5.46 23.50
N SER A 13 -2.56 -5.40 23.80
CA SER A 13 -1.67 -4.35 23.27
C SER A 13 -1.58 -4.38 21.74
N LEU A 14 -1.44 -5.57 21.13
CA LEU A 14 -1.39 -5.71 19.68
C LEU A 14 -2.72 -5.34 19.00
N HIS A 15 -3.86 -5.73 19.57
CA HIS A 15 -5.18 -5.32 19.05
C HIS A 15 -5.40 -3.82 19.15
N TYR A 16 -4.99 -3.19 20.27
CA TYR A 16 -5.05 -1.74 20.40
C TYR A 16 -4.17 -1.04 19.37
N PHE A 17 -2.97 -1.57 19.11
CA PHE A 17 -2.09 -1.02 18.08
C PHE A 17 -2.71 -1.11 16.68
N PHE A 18 -3.37 -2.23 16.35
CA PHE A 18 -4.14 -2.39 15.12
C PHE A 18 -5.27 -1.35 14.99
N LEU A 19 -6.05 -1.15 16.05
CA LEU A 19 -7.11 -0.13 16.11
C LEU A 19 -6.55 1.29 15.95
N SER A 20 -5.39 1.58 16.53
CA SER A 20 -4.73 2.88 16.39
C SER A 20 -4.34 3.19 14.95
N ILE A 21 -3.84 2.20 14.21
CA ILE A 21 -3.46 2.35 12.80
C ILE A 21 -4.68 2.49 11.90
N MET A 22 -5.76 1.77 12.19
CA MET A 22 -7.04 1.93 11.49
C MET A 22 -7.63 3.33 11.71
N CYS A 23 -7.58 3.84 12.95
CA CYS A 23 -8.03 5.21 13.25
C CYS A 23 -7.15 6.25 12.54
N TYR A 24 -5.82 6.05 12.53
CA TYR A 24 -4.89 6.89 11.79
C TYR A 24 -5.23 6.93 10.29
N LEU A 25 -5.45 5.77 9.65
CA LEU A 25 -5.80 5.68 8.23
C LEU A 25 -7.08 6.43 7.87
N VAL A 26 -8.10 6.38 8.74
CA VAL A 26 -9.37 7.10 8.51
C VAL A 26 -9.21 8.61 8.69
N SER A 27 -8.31 9.05 9.56
CA SER A 27 -8.09 10.47 9.85
C SER A 27 -7.23 11.21 8.82
N VAL A 28 -6.47 10.47 8.00
CA VAL A 28 -5.52 11.02 7.04
C VAL A 28 -6.21 11.32 5.70
N ASN A 29 -5.96 12.51 5.16
CA ASN A 29 -6.45 12.93 3.84
C ASN A 29 -5.38 12.92 2.74
N ASP A 30 -4.10 12.80 3.10
CA ASP A 30 -2.98 12.82 2.15
C ASP A 30 -2.60 11.41 1.70
N PHE A 31 -2.32 11.24 0.41
CA PHE A 31 -1.97 9.94 -0.17
C PHE A 31 -0.68 9.35 0.42
N TYR A 32 0.37 10.16 0.58
CA TYR A 32 1.64 9.72 1.15
C TYR A 32 1.48 9.15 2.57
N ASN A 33 0.72 9.84 3.42
CA ASN A 33 0.45 9.39 4.79
C ASN A 33 -0.43 8.13 4.82
N SER A 34 -1.33 7.96 3.84
CA SER A 34 -2.14 6.77 3.68
C SER A 34 -1.32 5.54 3.27
N LEU A 35 -0.35 5.69 2.35
CA LEU A 35 0.58 4.63 1.97
C LEU A 35 1.40 4.12 3.17
N ILE A 36 1.93 5.05 3.98
CA ILE A 36 2.65 4.72 5.21
C ILE A 36 1.73 3.96 6.18
N GLY A 37 0.48 4.41 6.32
CA GLY A 37 -0.53 3.71 7.13
C GLY A 37 -0.78 2.28 6.67
N TRP A 38 -0.81 2.03 5.35
CA TRP A 38 -0.96 0.68 4.78
C TRP A 38 0.24 -0.22 5.07
N GLU A 39 1.47 0.30 5.08
CA GLU A 39 2.64 -0.49 5.47
C GLU A 39 2.58 -0.92 6.94
N TYR A 40 2.20 -0.01 7.84
CA TYR A 40 2.03 -0.33 9.26
C TYR A 40 0.90 -1.35 9.49
N LEU A 41 -0.17 -1.28 8.70
CA LEU A 41 -1.26 -2.25 8.74
C LEU A 41 -0.77 -3.69 8.47
N GLY A 42 0.05 -3.85 7.44
CA GLY A 42 0.63 -5.14 7.05
C GLY A 42 1.57 -5.68 8.12
N PHE A 43 2.37 -4.83 8.76
CA PHE A 43 3.27 -5.23 9.84
C PHE A 43 2.53 -5.69 11.11
N VAL A 44 1.50 -4.95 11.53
CA VAL A 44 0.75 -5.28 12.75
C VAL A 44 -0.10 -6.53 12.59
N SER A 45 -0.73 -6.70 11.42
CA SER A 45 -1.48 -7.92 11.12
C SER A 45 -0.56 -9.15 11.10
N PHE A 46 0.63 -9.04 10.51
CA PHE A 46 1.66 -10.08 10.57
C PHE A 46 2.01 -10.47 12.02
N LEU A 47 2.32 -9.50 12.87
CA LEU A 47 2.67 -9.75 14.28
C LEU A 47 1.52 -10.40 15.05
N LEU A 48 0.28 -9.98 14.79
CA LEU A 48 -0.91 -10.54 15.44
C LEU A 48 -1.13 -12.01 15.06
N ILE A 49 -0.90 -12.38 13.80
CA ILE A 49 -1.06 -13.76 13.33
C ILE A 49 0.10 -14.63 13.81
N LEU A 50 1.33 -14.11 13.79
CA LEU A 50 2.53 -14.81 14.27
C LEU A 50 2.42 -15.17 15.75
N TYR A 51 1.79 -14.31 16.55
CA TYR A 51 1.60 -14.51 17.99
C TYR A 51 0.97 -15.87 18.34
N TYR A 52 0.03 -16.37 17.52
CA TYR A 52 -0.65 -17.64 17.77
C TYR A 52 0.24 -18.89 17.62
N SER A 53 1.50 -18.74 17.17
CA SER A 53 2.58 -19.74 17.29
C SER A 53 2.27 -21.18 16.83
N ASN A 54 1.26 -21.39 15.99
CA ASN A 54 0.98 -22.67 15.34
C ASN A 54 1.70 -22.79 14.00
N TYR A 55 1.95 -24.01 13.54
CA TYR A 55 2.59 -24.28 12.25
C TYR A 55 1.77 -23.71 11.08
N ASP A 56 0.44 -23.80 11.15
CA ASP A 56 -0.45 -23.24 10.12
C ASP A 56 -0.52 -21.71 10.21
N THR A 57 -0.55 -21.13 11.42
CA THR A 57 -0.62 -19.67 11.61
C THR A 57 0.69 -18.98 11.24
N SER A 58 1.84 -19.59 11.50
CA SER A 58 3.15 -19.05 11.08
C SER A 58 3.31 -19.02 9.57
N ARG A 59 2.81 -20.04 8.86
CA ARG A 59 2.72 -20.03 7.39
C ARG A 59 1.79 -18.94 6.91
N ALA A 60 0.62 -18.80 7.52
CA ALA A 60 -0.33 -17.74 7.20
C ALA A 60 0.29 -16.35 7.40
N ALA A 61 1.02 -16.12 8.50
CA ALA A 61 1.72 -14.87 8.77
C ALA A 61 2.74 -14.52 7.67
N ASN A 62 3.56 -15.49 7.25
CA ASN A 62 4.52 -15.25 6.17
C ASN A 62 3.83 -14.94 4.84
N ILE A 63 2.71 -15.60 4.54
CA ILE A 63 1.91 -15.31 3.35
C ILE A 63 1.34 -13.89 3.42
N THR A 64 0.81 -13.45 4.57
CA THR A 64 0.27 -12.09 4.72
C THR A 64 1.36 -11.03 4.52
N LEU A 65 2.55 -11.21 5.10
CA LEU A 65 3.65 -10.26 4.95
C LEU A 65 4.12 -10.15 3.48
N VAL A 66 4.26 -11.29 2.80
CA VAL A 66 4.62 -11.31 1.37
C VAL A 66 3.53 -10.68 0.51
N SER A 67 2.25 -10.93 0.83
CA SER A 67 1.12 -10.38 0.07
C SER A 67 1.01 -8.85 0.19
N SER A 68 1.26 -8.29 1.38
CA SER A 68 1.28 -6.83 1.56
C SER A 68 2.38 -6.17 0.73
N ARG A 69 3.59 -6.77 0.70
CA ARG A 69 4.72 -6.24 -0.08
C ARG A 69 4.48 -6.34 -1.59
N PHE A 70 3.80 -7.38 -2.04
CA PHE A 70 3.39 -7.49 -3.44
C PHE A 70 2.36 -6.41 -3.81
N GLY A 71 1.44 -6.08 -2.89
CA GLY A 71 0.50 -4.98 -3.05
C GLY A 71 1.20 -3.63 -3.27
N ASP A 72 2.23 -3.33 -2.48
CA ASP A 72 3.03 -2.10 -2.60
C ASP A 72 3.68 -1.99 -4.00
N VAL A 73 4.29 -3.08 -4.48
CA VAL A 73 4.90 -3.16 -5.82
C VAL A 73 3.86 -2.92 -6.92
N GLY A 74 2.64 -3.45 -6.76
CA GLY A 74 1.54 -3.23 -7.69
C GLY A 74 1.14 -1.75 -7.80
N ILE A 75 1.08 -1.05 -6.66
CA ILE A 75 0.77 0.39 -6.62
C ILE A 75 1.87 1.19 -7.32
N PHE A 76 3.14 0.91 -7.04
CA PHE A 76 4.26 1.57 -7.73
C PHE A 76 4.28 1.30 -9.24
N PHE A 77 3.85 0.11 -9.67
CA PHE A 77 3.76 -0.24 -11.10
C PHE A 77 2.65 0.55 -11.83
N ILE A 78 1.51 0.77 -11.17
CA ILE A 78 0.42 1.60 -11.72
C ILE A 78 0.90 3.05 -11.86
N ILE A 79 1.57 3.58 -10.84
CA ILE A 79 2.13 4.93 -10.85
C ILE A 79 3.16 5.08 -11.97
N SER A 80 4.09 4.12 -12.12
CA SER A 80 5.15 4.18 -13.15
C SER A 80 4.59 4.13 -14.59
N THR A 81 3.53 3.33 -14.81
CA THR A 81 2.84 3.28 -16.10
C THR A 81 2.12 4.61 -16.38
N LYS A 82 1.39 5.16 -15.40
CA LYS A 82 0.65 6.43 -15.54
C LYS A 82 1.55 7.65 -15.74
N SER A 83 2.71 7.66 -15.12
CA SER A 83 3.71 8.73 -15.23
C SER A 83 4.64 8.61 -16.45
N ALA A 84 4.46 7.58 -17.29
CA ALA A 84 5.26 7.34 -18.50
C ALA A 84 6.78 7.25 -18.24
N ILE A 85 7.17 6.71 -17.08
CA ILE A 85 8.57 6.50 -16.71
C ILE A 85 9.14 5.34 -17.53
N PHE A 86 10.40 5.45 -17.98
CA PHE A 86 11.10 4.38 -18.71
C PHE A 86 11.07 3.07 -17.89
N PRO A 87 10.59 1.93 -18.42
CA PRO A 87 10.36 1.55 -19.83
C PRO A 87 8.91 1.74 -20.36
N PHE A 88 7.97 2.25 -19.57
CA PHE A 88 6.55 2.40 -19.93
C PHE A 88 6.21 3.75 -20.60
N SER A 89 7.15 4.31 -21.36
CA SER A 89 6.92 5.55 -22.12
C SER A 89 6.21 5.31 -23.47
N SER A 90 6.14 4.07 -23.94
CA SER A 90 5.62 3.72 -25.28
C SER A 90 4.19 4.22 -25.54
N TRP A 91 3.31 4.17 -24.54
CA TRP A 91 1.93 4.66 -24.66
C TRP A 91 1.85 6.18 -24.90
N LEU A 92 2.86 6.93 -24.45
CA LEU A 92 2.95 8.38 -24.54
C LEU A 92 3.48 8.76 -25.91
N LEU A 93 4.40 7.97 -26.47
CA LEU A 93 4.79 8.09 -27.88
C LEU A 93 3.61 7.79 -28.82
N GLU A 94 2.76 6.82 -28.49
CA GLU A 94 1.56 6.52 -29.30
C GLU A 94 0.51 7.64 -29.19
N ALA A 95 0.36 8.26 -28.02
CA ALA A 95 -0.51 9.42 -27.84
C ALA A 95 -0.09 10.63 -28.69
N MET A 96 1.20 10.78 -29.03
CA MET A 96 1.68 11.83 -29.95
C MET A 96 1.34 11.58 -31.42
N ARG A 97 0.93 10.36 -31.81
CA ARG A 97 0.45 10.06 -33.17
C ARG A 97 -0.99 10.52 -33.42
N ALA A 98 -1.71 10.92 -32.38
CA ALA A 98 -3.05 11.47 -32.47
C ALA A 98 -3.05 12.93 -32.97
N PRO A 99 -4.13 13.42 -33.61
CA PRO A 99 -4.25 14.80 -34.07
C PRO A 99 -4.01 15.82 -32.94
N THR A 100 -3.37 16.94 -33.30
CA THR A 100 -2.84 17.99 -32.39
C THR A 100 -3.77 18.48 -31.27
N PRO A 101 -5.10 18.62 -31.42
CA PRO A 101 -5.94 19.01 -30.28
C PRO A 101 -6.03 17.93 -29.19
N VAL A 102 -5.95 16.65 -29.55
CA VAL A 102 -6.07 15.52 -28.62
C VAL A 102 -4.77 15.29 -27.85
N SER A 103 -3.63 15.37 -28.54
CA SER A 103 -2.32 15.21 -27.91
C SER A 103 -1.99 16.36 -26.95
N CYS A 104 -2.33 17.62 -27.29
CA CYS A 104 -2.22 18.75 -26.36
C CYS A 104 -3.02 18.55 -25.07
N LEU A 105 -4.21 17.94 -25.13
CA LEU A 105 -5.05 17.71 -23.95
C LEU A 105 -4.48 16.63 -23.04
N VAL A 106 -4.00 15.51 -23.61
CA VAL A 106 -3.39 14.40 -22.85
C VAL A 106 -2.07 14.83 -22.20
N HIS A 107 -1.28 15.66 -22.88
CA HIS A 107 -0.01 16.16 -22.37
C HIS A 107 -0.12 17.32 -21.38
N SER A 108 -1.15 18.19 -21.50
CA SER A 108 -1.26 19.41 -20.69
C SER A 108 -2.06 19.25 -19.40
N SER A 109 -3.00 18.29 -19.27
CA SER A 109 -3.97 18.38 -18.16
C SER A 109 -4.48 17.10 -17.50
N THR A 110 -4.35 15.88 -18.04
CA THR A 110 -5.19 14.77 -17.51
C THR A 110 -4.49 13.46 -17.16
N LEU A 111 -3.52 12.97 -17.94
CA LEU A 111 -2.99 11.61 -17.73
C LEU A 111 -1.66 11.58 -16.96
N VAL A 112 -0.70 12.43 -17.36
CA VAL A 112 0.61 12.51 -16.70
C VAL A 112 0.49 13.25 -15.37
N ALA A 113 -0.26 14.37 -15.35
CA ALA A 113 -0.53 15.12 -14.13
C ALA A 113 -1.33 14.31 -13.10
N ALA A 114 -2.29 13.48 -13.53
CA ALA A 114 -3.01 12.59 -12.62
C ALA A 114 -2.11 11.52 -11.98
N GLY A 115 -1.13 11.00 -12.72
CA GLY A 115 -0.13 10.08 -12.17
C GLY A 115 0.74 10.71 -11.08
N ILE A 116 0.97 12.02 -11.16
CA ILE A 116 1.74 12.81 -10.18
C ILE A 116 0.84 13.27 -9.02
N TRP A 117 -0.45 13.50 -9.26
CA TRP A 117 -1.45 13.88 -8.24
C TRP A 117 -1.86 12.74 -7.32
N PHE A 118 -1.62 11.50 -7.72
CA PHE A 118 -1.60 10.35 -6.81
C PHE A 118 -0.30 10.31 -5.98
N PHE A 119 0.43 11.41 -5.83
CA PHE A 119 1.58 11.57 -4.93
C PHE A 119 1.42 12.83 -4.08
#